data_AF-A0A7Y2VIT5-F1
#
_entry.id   AF-A0A7Y2VIT5-F1
#
_cell.length_a   1.000
_cell.length_b   1.000
_cell.length_c   1.000
_cell.angle_alpha   90.00
_cell.angle_beta   90.00
_cell.angle_gamma   90.00
#
_symmetry.space_group_name_H-M   'P 1'
#
loop_
_entity.id
_entity.type
_entity.pdbx_description
1 polymer ?
#
loop_
_entity_poly.entity_id
_entity_poly.type
_entity_poly.pdbx_seq_one_letter_code
_entity_poly.pdbx_strand_id
1 'polypeptide(L)' 'MGQKVHPTGIRLGIAKDWNSTWYADKGEYAEQLKSDLEVRDYLQK' A
#
# COMPACT_ATOMS: atom_id res chain seq x y z
N MET A 1 -8.61 -7.03 27.63
CA MET A 1 -7.56 -6.40 26.79
C MET A 1 -7.99 -6.55 25.34
N GLY A 2 -8.50 -5.48 24.72
CA GLY A 2 -9.13 -5.54 23.39
C GLY A 2 -8.13 -5.52 22.23
N GLN A 3 -8.56 -6.01 21.07
CA GLN A 3 -7.79 -5.91 19.84
C GLN A 3 -7.71 -4.43 19.41
N LYS A 4 -6.49 -3.93 19.21
CA LYS A 4 -6.24 -2.56 18.76
C LYS A 4 -6.03 -2.53 17.24
N VAL A 5 -6.57 -1.51 16.58
CA VAL A 5 -6.42 -1.29 15.14
C VAL A 5 -5.04 -0.70 14.83
N HIS A 6 -4.51 -1.00 13.63
CA HIS A 6 -3.26 -0.42 13.17
C HIS A 6 -3.39 1.12 12.99
N PRO A 7 -2.57 1.93 13.68
CA PRO A 7 -2.75 3.38 13.74
C PRO A 7 -2.46 4.10 12.43
N THR A 8 -1.68 3.50 11.52
CA THR A 8 -1.46 4.06 10.19
C THR A 8 -2.67 3.83 9.29
N GLY A 9 -3.28 2.64 9.36
CA GLY A 9 -4.39 2.27 8.48
C GLY A 9 -5.64 3.11 8.76
N ILE A 10 -5.94 3.34 10.05
CA ILE A 10 -7.08 4.16 10.45
C ILE A 10 -6.94 5.65 10.10
N ARG A 11 -5.73 6.11 9.72
CA ARG A 11 -5.46 7.52 9.36
C ARG A 11 -5.23 7.73 7.87
N LEU A 12 -5.27 6.67 7.05
CA LEU A 12 -5.12 6.78 5.59
C LEU A 12 -6.24 7.64 5.01
N GLY A 13 -5.86 8.65 4.22
CA GLY A 13 -6.81 9.60 3.61
C GLY A 13 -7.35 10.68 4.53
N ILE A 14 -6.92 10.73 5.81
CA ILE A 14 -7.27 11.81 6.75
C ILE A 14 -6.02 12.62 7.13
N ALA A 15 -5.02 11.93 7.69
CA ALA A 15 -3.80 12.54 8.20
C ALA A 15 -2.52 11.87 7.68
N LYS A 16 -2.66 10.72 7.00
CA LYS A 16 -1.57 9.98 6.36
C LYS A 16 -1.96 9.70 4.91
N ASP A 17 -1.03 9.97 4.00
CA ASP A 17 -1.18 9.64 2.59
C ASP A 17 -0.79 8.20 2.27
N TRP A 18 -1.14 7.75 1.06
CA TRP A 18 -0.75 6.45 0.53
C TRP A 18 0.76 6.40 0.25
N ASN A 19 1.38 5.24 0.51
CA ASN A 19 2.81 5.04 0.25
C ASN A 19 3.13 4.82 -1.24
N SER A 20 2.16 4.34 -2.04
CA SER A 20 2.24 4.33 -3.51
C SER A 20 0.96 4.94 -4.06
N THR A 21 1.11 5.94 -4.92
CA THR A 21 0.00 6.66 -5.56
C THR A 21 0.06 6.46 -7.07
N TRP A 22 -0.70 5.50 -7.58
CA TRP A 22 -0.85 5.20 -9.00
C TRP A 22 -2.27 4.68 -9.28
N TYR A 23 -2.67 4.66 -10.56
CA TYR A 23 -3.98 4.17 -11.01
C TYR A 23 -3.77 3.05 -12.04
N ALA A 24 -4.60 2.02 -11.99
CA ALA A 24 -4.64 0.94 -12.95
C ALA A 24 -6.07 0.48 -13.19
N ASP A 25 -6.35 0.01 -14.39
CA ASP A 25 -7.63 -0.65 -14.67
C ASP A 25 -7.70 -2.03 -14.02
N LYS A 26 -8.92 -2.56 -13.87
CA LYS A 26 -9.19 -3.79 -13.12
C LYS A 26 -8.37 -5.00 -13.59
N GLY A 27 -8.05 -5.08 -14.88
CA GLY A 27 -7.23 -6.17 -15.43
C GLY A 27 -5.74 -6.06 -15.12
N GLU A 28 -5.24 -4.84 -14.92
CA GLU A 28 -3.81 -4.54 -14.81
C GLU A 28 -3.37 -4.30 -13.35
N TYR A 29 -4.32 -4.03 -12.45
CA TYR A 29 -4.04 -3.72 -11.05
C TYR A 29 -3.18 -4.78 -10.34
N ALA A 30 -3.49 -6.06 -10.57
CA ALA A 30 -2.75 -7.15 -9.93
C ALA A 30 -1.29 -7.22 -10.38
N GLU A 31 -1.03 -7.01 -11.67
CA GLU A 31 0.32 -7.01 -12.23
C GLU A 31 1.12 -5.80 -11.74
N GLN A 32 0.51 -4.62 -11.76
CA GLN A 32 1.15 -3.39 -11.27
C GLN A 32 1.45 -3.46 -9.77
N LEU A 33 0.53 -3.99 -8.96
CA LEU A 33 0.78 -4.20 -7.52
C LEU A 33 1.94 -5.16 -7.27
N LYS A 34 2.02 -6.26 -8.04
CA LYS A 34 3.12 -7.23 -7.91
C LYS A 34 4.46 -6.57 -8.22
N SER A 35 4.55 -5.80 -9.30
CA SER A 35 5.75 -5.04 -9.65
C SER A 35 6.15 -4.05 -8.54
N ASP A 36 5.19 -3.30 -7.98
CA ASP A 36 5.44 -2.36 -6.87
C ASP A 36 6.01 -3.07 -5.62
N LEU A 37 5.55 -4.28 -5.31
CA LEU A 37 6.09 -5.08 -4.20
C LEU A 37 7.51 -5.60 -4.49
N GLU A 38 7.77 -6.09 -5.70
CA GLU A 38 9.09 -6.59 -6.11
C GLU A 38 10.14 -5.47 -6.10
N VAL A 39 9.80 -4.28 -6.60
CA VAL A 39 10.68 -3.10 -6.58
C VAL A 39 10.99 -2.69 -5.15
N ARG A 40 9.99 -2.68 -4.25
CA ARG A 40 10.20 -2.35 -2.83
C ARG A 40 11.09 -3.35 -2.11
N ASP A 41 10.89 -4.66 -2.35
CA ASP A 41 11.74 -5.70 -1.77
C ASP A 41 13.19 -5.56 -2.25
N TYR A 42 13.37 -5.28 -3.55
CA TYR A 42 14.69 -5.04 -4.12
C TYR A 42 15.41 -3.83 -3.48
N LEU A 43 14.68 -2.71 -3.26
CA LEU A 43 15.24 -1.50 -2.66
C LEU A 43 15.46 -1.59 -1.14
N GLN A 44 14.79 -2.53 -0.46
CA GLN A 44 14.90 -2.73 0.98
C GLN A 44 16.06 -3.67 1.38
N LYS A 45 16.67 -4.36 0.41
CA LYS A 45 17.94 -5.10 0.56
C LYS A 45 19.15 -4.16 0.60
#